data_AF-A0A432SPM4-F1
#
_entry.id   AF-A0A432SPM4-F1
#
_cell.length_a   1.000
_cell.length_b   1.000
_cell.length_c   1.000
_cell.angle_alpha   90.00
_cell.angle_beta   90.00
_cell.angle_gamma   90.00
#
_symmetry.space_group_name_H-M   'P 1'
#
loop_
_entity.id
_entity.type
_entity.pdbx_description
1 polymer ?
#
loop_
_entity_poly.entity_id
_entity_poly.type
_entity_poly.pdbx_seq_one_letter_code
_entity_poly.pdbx_strand_id
1 'polypeptide(L)'
;NKHGLLKALVVEKIGMGGAKTKLKIVIDEGKNRHIRRLFGAMKDPKFGTPLKVLELKRVSIGNFKLDIESGQWRWLSVQEERGLINHSSSRNL
;
A
#
# COMPACT_ATOMS: atom_id res chain seq x y z
N ASN A 1 -11.96 9.71 -17.50
CA ASN A 1 -10.57 9.50 -17.03
C ASN A 1 -10.20 8.04 -17.26
N LYS A 2 -9.21 7.72 -18.12
CA LYS A 2 -8.91 6.37 -18.69
C LYS A 2 -8.61 5.25 -17.66
N HIS A 3 -8.55 5.54 -16.36
CA HIS A 3 -8.04 4.62 -15.33
C HIS A 3 -9.00 4.40 -14.15
N GLY A 4 -10.24 4.88 -14.23
CA GLY A 4 -11.21 4.82 -13.13
C GLY A 4 -10.82 5.69 -11.92
N LEU A 5 -11.71 5.74 -10.93
CA LEU A 5 -11.45 6.42 -9.66
C LEU A 5 -10.40 5.61 -8.86
N LEU A 6 -9.40 6.30 -8.31
CA LEU A 6 -8.39 5.70 -7.42
C LEU A 6 -8.87 5.84 -5.98
N LYS A 7 -8.85 4.75 -5.20
CA LYS A 7 -9.32 4.76 -3.82
C LYS A 7 -8.27 4.23 -2.84
N ALA A 8 -8.37 4.63 -1.58
CA ALA A 8 -7.66 4.01 -0.48
C ALA A 8 -8.70 3.57 0.55
N LEU A 9 -8.59 2.33 1.02
CA LEU A 9 -9.49 1.80 2.04
C LEU A 9 -9.15 2.35 3.42
N VAL A 10 -7.85 2.52 3.68
CA VAL A 10 -7.33 3.08 4.94
C VAL A 10 -6.24 4.08 4.63
N VAL A 11 -6.27 5.21 5.34
CA VAL A 11 -5.21 6.21 5.38
C VAL A 11 -4.97 6.57 6.83
N GLU A 12 -3.85 6.12 7.38
CA GLU A 12 -3.52 6.29 8.80
C GLU A 12 -2.16 6.98 8.94
N LYS A 13 -2.09 8.04 9.75
CA LYS A 13 -0.83 8.68 10.09
C LYS A 13 -0.14 7.88 11.20
N ILE A 14 1.03 7.33 10.88
CA ILE A 14 1.82 6.53 11.82
C ILE A 14 3.05 7.26 12.35
N GLY A 15 3.31 8.48 11.86
CA GLY A 15 4.41 9.29 12.35
C GLY A 15 4.66 10.54 11.51
N MET A 16 5.60 11.35 11.97
CA MET A 16 6.03 12.59 11.34
C MET A 16 7.51 12.82 11.60
N GLY A 17 8.22 13.42 10.64
CA GLY A 17 9.61 13.80 10.76
C GLY A 17 9.87 15.06 9.94
N GLY A 18 10.07 16.19 10.62
CA GLY A 18 10.13 17.50 9.98
C GLY A 18 8.89 17.76 9.12
N ALA A 19 9.10 18.23 7.89
CA ALA A 19 8.02 18.46 6.92
C ALA A 19 7.46 17.18 6.25
N LYS A 20 7.88 15.98 6.70
CA LYS A 20 7.47 14.70 6.10
C LYS A 20 6.50 13.97 7.03
N THR A 21 5.46 13.39 6.46
CA THR A 21 4.49 12.57 7.19
C THR A 21 4.60 11.12 6.73
N LYS A 22 4.61 10.18 7.68
CA LYS A 22 4.59 8.75 7.39
C LYS A 22 3.16 8.24 7.49
N LEU A 23 2.66 7.65 6.41
CA LEU A 23 1.30 7.12 6.30
C LEU A 23 1.32 5.61 6.10
N LYS A 24 0.39 4.90 6.74
CA LYS A 24 0.00 3.55 6.39
C LYS A 24 -1.23 3.62 5.49
N ILE A 25 -1.14 2.99 4.32
CA ILE A 25 -2.17 2.99 3.30
C ILE A 25 -2.58 1.54 3.01
N VAL A 26 -3.88 1.27 2.96
CA VAL A 26 -4.44 -0.02 2.54
C VAL A 26 -5.25 0.19 1.26
N ILE A 27 -5.01 -0.67 0.27
CA ILE A 27 -5.74 -0.73 -0.99
C ILE A 27 -6.10 -2.20 -1.28
N ASP A 28 -7.22 -2.41 -1.94
CA ASP A 28 -7.69 -3.70 -2.45
C ASP A 28 -7.46 -3.87 -3.96
N GLU A 29 -7.15 -2.79 -4.66
CA GLU A 29 -6.77 -2.79 -6.08
C GLU A 29 -5.27 -2.51 -6.30
N GLY A 30 -4.76 -2.87 -7.47
CA GLY A 30 -3.34 -2.80 -7.82
C GLY A 30 -3.02 -1.97 -9.07
N LYS A 31 -3.75 -0.88 -9.33
CA LYS A 31 -3.59 -0.08 -10.56
C LYS A 31 -2.18 0.51 -10.69
N ASN A 32 -1.72 0.73 -11.93
CA ASN A 32 -0.40 1.30 -12.20
C ASN A 32 -0.20 2.62 -11.45
N ARG A 33 0.83 2.65 -10.59
CA ARG A 33 1.24 3.80 -9.78
C ARG A 33 0.11 4.39 -8.93
N HIS A 34 -0.85 3.57 -8.50
CA HIS A 34 -2.06 4.00 -7.78
C HIS A 34 -1.77 4.99 -6.65
N ILE A 35 -1.00 4.59 -5.63
CA ILE A 35 -0.72 5.45 -4.47
C ILE A 35 -0.04 6.76 -4.89
N ARG A 36 0.96 6.68 -5.78
CA ARG A 36 1.69 7.87 -6.26
C ARG A 36 0.79 8.83 -7.03
N ARG A 37 -0.13 8.30 -7.84
CA ARG A 37 -1.11 9.10 -8.60
C ARG A 37 -2.20 9.67 -7.70
N LEU A 38 -2.65 8.92 -6.69
CA LEU A 38 -3.61 9.39 -5.70
C LEU A 38 -3.09 10.62 -4.97
N PHE A 39 -1.89 10.54 -4.38
CA PHE A 39 -1.26 11.69 -3.70
C PHE A 39 -0.87 12.80 -4.67
N GLY A 40 -0.39 12.46 -5.87
CA GLY A 40 -0.06 13.47 -6.89
C GLY A 40 -1.27 14.26 -7.42
N ALA A 41 -2.50 13.74 -7.25
CA ALA A 41 -3.72 14.48 -7.60
C ALA A 41 -4.16 15.45 -6.50
N MET A 42 -3.65 15.30 -5.27
CA MET A 42 -3.92 16.21 -4.16
C MET A 42 -2.92 17.38 -4.18
N LYS A 43 -3.38 18.57 -3.76
CA LYS A 43 -2.54 19.77 -3.66
C LYS A 43 -2.28 20.12 -2.20
N ASP A 44 -1.06 20.51 -1.91
CA ASP A 44 -0.69 21.16 -0.66
C ASP A 44 -1.45 22.50 -0.53
N PRO A 45 -2.22 22.73 0.54
CA PRO A 45 -3.00 23.97 0.69
C PRO A 45 -2.16 25.23 0.78
N LYS A 46 -0.90 25.13 1.23
CA LYS A 46 0.00 26.28 1.43
C LYS A 46 0.77 26.64 0.17
N PHE A 47 1.25 25.63 -0.57
CA PHE A 47 2.12 25.84 -1.74
C PHE A 47 1.42 25.56 -3.07
N GLY A 48 0.23 24.97 -3.06
CA GLY A 48 -0.51 24.60 -4.28
C GLY A 48 0.12 23.47 -5.09
N THR A 49 1.19 22.85 -4.58
CA THR A 49 1.97 21.81 -5.27
C THR A 49 1.44 20.41 -4.98
N PRO A 50 1.62 19.43 -5.89
CA PRO A 50 1.22 18.05 -5.64
C PRO A 50 1.88 17.43 -4.42
N LEU A 51 1.14 16.60 -3.66
CA LEU A 51 1.73 15.84 -2.56
C LEU A 51 2.65 14.74 -3.10
N LYS A 52 3.97 14.96 -3.01
CA LYS A 52 4.99 14.04 -3.54
C LYS A 52 5.19 12.85 -2.61
N VAL A 53 5.01 11.64 -3.14
CA VAL A 53 5.41 10.40 -2.46
C VAL A 53 6.93 10.22 -2.57
N LEU A 54 7.63 10.44 -1.46
CA LEU A 54 9.09 10.32 -1.38
C LEU A 54 9.54 8.86 -1.33
N GLU A 55 8.97 8.08 -0.43
CA GLU A 55 9.24 6.66 -0.24
C GLU A 55 7.92 5.88 -0.30
N LEU A 56 7.95 4.71 -0.93
CA LEU A 56 6.81 3.80 -0.97
C LEU A 56 7.31 2.38 -0.77
N LYS A 57 6.98 1.78 0.37
CA LYS A 57 7.34 0.42 0.72
C LYS A 57 6.08 -0.38 1.03
N ARG A 58 5.93 -1.53 0.39
CA ARG A 58 4.89 -2.49 0.73
C ARG A 58 5.33 -3.29 1.95
N VAL A 59 4.56 -3.22 3.02
CA VAL A 59 4.89 -3.84 4.31
C VAL A 59 4.01 -5.06 4.63
N SER A 60 2.95 -5.28 3.85
CA SER A 60 2.07 -6.43 3.97
C SER A 60 1.32 -6.72 2.67
N ILE A 61 0.86 -7.96 2.50
CA ILE A 61 -0.06 -8.40 1.43
C ILE A 61 -1.05 -9.38 2.06
N GLY A 62 -2.34 -9.04 2.11
CA GLY A 62 -3.32 -9.85 2.85
C GLY A 62 -2.86 -10.07 4.29
N ASN A 63 -2.72 -11.34 4.69
CA ASN A 63 -2.29 -11.72 6.04
C ASN A 63 -0.76 -11.79 6.21
N PHE A 64 0.01 -11.60 5.13
CA PHE A 64 1.47 -11.64 5.16
C PHE A 64 2.04 -10.30 5.59
N LYS A 65 2.93 -10.32 6.59
CA LYS A 65 3.75 -9.16 6.98
C LYS A 65 5.13 -9.31 6.37
N LEU A 66 5.76 -8.19 6.02
CA LEU A 66 7.14 -8.19 5.56
C LEU A 66 8.07 -8.52 6.73
N ASP A 67 8.69 -9.69 6.68
CA ASP A 67 9.56 -10.26 7.72
C ASP A 67 10.94 -10.69 7.18
N ILE A 68 11.27 -10.28 5.96
CA ILE A 68 12.54 -10.56 5.29
C ILE A 68 13.32 -9.27 4.99
N GLU A 69 14.63 -9.42 4.86
CA GLU A 69 15.53 -8.34 4.47
C GLU A 69 15.36 -7.93 3.01
N SER A 70 15.84 -6.72 2.68
CA SER A 70 15.79 -6.21 1.31
C SER A 70 16.61 -7.07 0.37
N GLY A 71 15.99 -7.52 -0.74
CA GLY A 71 16.65 -8.35 -1.75
C GLY A 71 16.67 -9.84 -1.42
N GLN A 72 16.21 -10.25 -0.24
CA GLN A 72 16.09 -11.65 0.14
C GLN A 72 14.72 -12.21 -0.21
N TRP A 73 14.62 -13.54 -0.25
CA TRP A 73 13.39 -14.29 -0.41
C TRP A 73 13.43 -15.57 0.44
N ARG A 74 12.27 -16.11 0.75
CA ARG A 74 12.12 -17.41 1.41
C ARG A 74 10.86 -18.11 0.93
N TRP A 75 10.79 -19.42 1.11
CA TRP A 75 9.56 -20.16 0.97
C TRP A 75 8.58 -19.82 2.09
N LEU A 76 7.28 -19.94 1.79
CA LEU A 76 6.24 -19.87 2.79
C LEU A 76 6.29 -21.15 3.65
N SER A 77 5.97 -21.00 4.93
CA SER A 77 5.70 -22.16 5.78
C SER A 77 4.38 -22.84 5.38
N VAL A 78 4.20 -24.11 5.75
CA VAL A 78 2.96 -24.85 5.47
C VAL A 78 1.73 -24.13 6.02
N GLN A 79 1.86 -23.46 7.17
CA GLN A 79 0.79 -22.68 7.79
C GLN A 79 0.43 -21.44 6.96
N GLU A 80 1.45 -20.75 6.45
CA GLU A 80 1.31 -19.59 5.58
C GLU A 80 0.65 -19.95 4.23
N GLU A 81 1.06 -21.07 3.63
CA GLU A 81 0.46 -21.57 2.39
C GLU A 81 -1.02 -21.91 2.58
N ARG A 82 -1.37 -22.64 3.65
CA ARG A 82 -2.76 -22.93 4.00
C ARG A 82 -3.56 -21.65 4.21
N GLY A 83 -2.97 -20.68 4.90
CA GLY A 83 -3.57 -19.36 5.11
C GLY A 83 -3.84 -18.63 3.79
N LEU A 84 -2.91 -18.69 2.84
CA LEU A 84 -3.08 -18.10 1.51
C LEU A 84 -4.22 -18.76 0.74
N ILE A 85 -4.25 -20.10 0.69
CA ILE A 85 -5.25 -20.88 -0.05
C ILE A 85 -6.65 -20.63 0.51
N ASN A 86 -6.83 -20.66 1.83
CA ASN A 86 -8.14 -20.41 2.44
C ASN A 86 -8.65 -19.00 2.10
N HIS A 87 -7.74 -18.01 2.12
CA HIS A 87 -8.10 -16.63 1.89
C HIS A 87 -8.37 -16.30 0.40
N SER A 88 -7.79 -17.06 -0.54
CA SER A 88 -8.12 -16.94 -1.97
C SER A 88 -9.42 -17.65 -2.31
N SER A 89 -9.70 -18.81 -1.69
CA SER A 89 -10.96 -19.54 -1.87
C SER A 89 -12.17 -18.75 -1.37
N SER A 90 -12.07 -18.06 -0.23
CA SER A 90 -13.17 -17.23 0.31
C SER A 90 -13.49 -15.97 -0.50
N ARG A 91 -12.67 -15.57 -1.49
CA ARG A 91 -12.97 -14.41 -2.35
C ARG A 91 -13.73 -14.75 -3.63
N ASN A 92 -13.91 -16.03 -3.93
CA ASN A 92 -14.57 -16.53 -5.14
C ASN A 92 -15.99 -17.07 -4.89
N LEU A 93 -16.57 -16.78 -3.71
CA LEU A 93 -17.96 -17.05 -3.32
C LEU A 93 -18.58 -15.75 -2.82
#